data_AF-A0AA40KWJ4-F1
#
_entry.id   AF-A0AA40KWJ4-F1
#
_cell.length_a   1.000
_cell.length_b   1.000
_cell.length_c   1.000
_cell.angle_alpha   90.00
_cell.angle_beta   90.00
_cell.angle_gamma   90.00
#
_symmetry.space_group_name_H-M   'P 1'
#
loop_
_entity.id
_entity.type
_entity.pdbx_description
1 polymer ?
#
loop_
_entity_poly.entity_id
_entity_poly.type
_entity_poly.pdbx_seq_one_letter_code
_entity_poly.pdbx_strand_id
1 'polypeptide(L)'
;MGEIKSAFFIMPQDEQPGWAIDCFKCVSIDGDNKPCDDPFHNNGSLAFLESPCLGGRKGRDGLFPATACIKIAGIYDESGISLTVRSCALDSGTLTTDSEIIRMSHCGGFYFDDK
;
A
#
# COMPACT_ATOMS: atom_id res chain seq x y z
N MET A 1 27.77 -41.19 33.31
CA MET A 1 27.24 -41.49 31.97
C MET A 1 25.87 -40.85 31.87
N GLY A 2 25.78 -39.64 31.31
CA GLY A 2 24.50 -38.96 31.07
C GLY A 2 24.37 -38.74 29.56
N GLU A 3 23.41 -39.40 28.94
CA GLU A 3 23.11 -39.21 27.52
C GLU A 3 22.37 -37.88 27.32
N ILE A 4 23.00 -36.93 26.66
CA ILE A 4 22.34 -35.73 26.15
C ILE A 4 21.64 -36.15 24.86
N LYS A 5 20.36 -36.51 24.95
CA LYS A 5 19.53 -36.73 23.76
C LYS A 5 19.26 -35.38 23.11
N SER A 6 19.98 -35.07 22.04
CA SER A 6 19.64 -33.97 21.13
C SER A 6 18.30 -34.31 20.48
N ALA A 7 17.21 -33.72 20.99
CA ALA A 7 15.94 -33.70 20.30
C ALA A 7 16.04 -32.66 19.18
N PHE A 8 16.28 -33.13 17.95
CA PHE A 8 16.13 -32.33 16.75
C PHE A 8 14.63 -32.13 16.52
N PHE A 9 14.05 -31.10 17.14
CA PHE A 9 12.70 -30.66 16.82
C PHE A 9 12.74 -30.09 15.40
N ILE A 10 12.27 -30.88 14.43
CA ILE A 10 11.81 -30.34 13.15
C ILE A 10 10.59 -29.48 13.52
N MET A 11 10.82 -28.18 13.76
CA MET A 11 9.73 -27.21 13.77
C MET A 11 9.01 -27.41 12.42
N PRO A 12 7.70 -27.72 12.38
CA PRO A 12 6.97 -27.64 11.13
C PRO A 12 7.24 -26.25 10.56
N GLN A 13 7.56 -26.18 9.28
CA GLN A 13 7.71 -24.91 8.58
C GLN A 13 6.42 -24.13 8.81
N ASP A 14 6.50 -23.18 9.73
CA ASP A 14 5.43 -22.28 10.09
C ASP A 14 5.09 -21.54 8.80
N GLU A 15 3.97 -21.92 8.22
CA GLU A 15 3.36 -21.25 7.08
C GLU A 15 2.91 -19.90 7.61
N GLN A 16 3.87 -18.96 7.69
CA GLN A 16 3.61 -17.62 8.19
C GLN A 16 2.48 -17.06 7.33
N PRO A 17 1.28 -16.81 7.90
CA PRO A 17 0.23 -16.15 7.16
C PRO A 17 0.82 -14.82 6.70
N GLY A 18 0.92 -14.62 5.38
CA GLY A 18 1.59 -13.44 4.82
C GLY A 18 1.05 -12.18 5.46
N TRP A 19 1.87 -11.53 6.30
CA TRP A 19 1.47 -10.33 7.00
C TRP A 19 1.30 -9.21 5.99
N ALA A 20 0.07 -8.77 5.80
CA ALA A 20 -0.21 -7.52 5.10
C ALA A 20 0.33 -6.37 5.94
N ILE A 21 0.92 -5.38 5.28
CA ILE A 21 1.33 -4.15 5.96
C ILE A 21 0.09 -3.31 6.29
N ASP A 22 0.27 -2.32 7.16
CA ASP A 22 -0.75 -1.32 7.44
C ASP A 22 -0.43 -0.02 6.69
N CYS A 23 -1.42 0.57 6.02
CA CYS A 23 -1.26 1.86 5.34
C CYS A 23 -2.37 2.82 5.69
N PHE A 24 -2.07 4.11 5.57
CA PHE A 24 -3.13 5.12 5.55
C PHE A 24 -3.85 5.08 4.22
N LYS A 25 -5.17 4.90 4.25
CA LYS A 25 -6.04 4.89 3.07
C LYS A 25 -7.00 6.08 3.15
N CYS A 26 -6.86 7.01 2.21
CA CYS A 26 -7.67 8.21 2.16
C CYS A 26 -7.62 8.86 0.78
N VAL A 27 -8.63 9.67 0.48
CA VAL A 27 -8.67 10.55 -0.68
C VAL A 27 -8.94 11.96 -0.17
N SER A 28 -8.29 12.95 -0.79
CA SER A 28 -8.54 14.37 -0.62
C SER A 28 -8.65 15.02 -1.99
N ILE A 29 -9.73 15.74 -2.23
CA ILE A 29 -9.97 16.54 -3.44
C ILE A 29 -10.18 17.98 -3.00
N ASP A 30 -9.43 18.91 -3.57
CA ASP A 30 -9.48 20.34 -3.24
C ASP A 30 -9.22 20.64 -1.75
N GLY A 31 -8.46 19.77 -1.06
CA GLY A 31 -8.16 19.93 0.36
C GLY A 31 -9.33 19.64 1.30
N ASP A 32 -10.36 18.93 0.85
CA ASP A 32 -11.52 18.52 1.67
C ASP A 32 -11.11 17.62 2.86
N ASN A 33 -9.96 16.95 2.75
CA ASN A 33 -9.41 16.07 3.78
C ASN A 33 -7.95 16.45 4.12
N LYS A 34 -7.79 17.56 4.84
CA LYS A 34 -6.48 18.06 5.30
C LYS A 34 -5.57 17.01 5.97
N PRO A 35 -6.08 16.09 6.82
CA PRO A 35 -5.26 15.00 7.36
C PRO A 35 -4.66 14.06 6.32
N CYS A 36 -5.33 13.89 5.16
CA CYS A 36 -4.84 13.07 4.06
C CYS A 36 -3.73 13.79 3.25
N ASP A 37 -3.88 15.10 3.08
CA ASP A 37 -2.93 15.97 2.36
C ASP A 37 -1.60 16.16 3.08
N ASP A 38 -1.56 15.95 4.40
CA ASP A 38 -0.36 16.14 5.21
C ASP A 38 0.86 15.44 4.58
N PRO A 39 2.03 16.09 4.49
CA PRO A 39 3.26 15.50 3.98
C PRO A 39 3.52 14.09 4.50
N PHE A 40 3.48 13.85 5.82
CA PHE A 40 3.78 12.55 6.45
C PHE A 40 3.38 12.45 7.93
N HIS A 41 2.77 13.49 8.51
CA HIS A 41 2.27 13.47 9.88
C HIS A 41 0.77 13.17 9.88
N ASN A 42 0.32 12.30 10.77
CA ASN A 42 -1.10 12.14 11.06
C ASN A 42 -1.34 12.68 12.47
N ASN A 43 -1.41 14.01 12.62
CA ASN A 43 -1.68 14.64 13.92
C ASN A 43 -3.13 14.44 14.42
N GLY A 44 -3.72 13.25 14.26
CA GLY A 44 -5.03 12.97 14.85
C GLY A 44 -5.90 11.90 14.20
N SER A 45 -5.41 11.02 13.34
CA SER A 45 -6.30 10.02 12.72
C SER A 45 -5.61 8.69 12.43
N LEU A 46 -5.57 7.81 13.43
CA LEU A 46 -5.59 6.36 13.20
C LEU A 46 -6.87 5.92 12.45
N ALA A 47 -7.86 6.80 12.33
CA ALA A 47 -9.10 6.57 11.59
C ALA A 47 -8.90 6.23 10.11
N PHE A 48 -7.76 6.62 9.50
CA PHE A 48 -7.44 6.28 8.12
C PHE A 48 -6.47 5.11 8.00
N LEU A 49 -6.02 4.53 9.13
CA LEU A 49 -5.13 3.39 9.12
C LEU A 49 -5.92 2.13 8.78
N GLU A 50 -5.61 1.52 7.65
CA GLU A 50 -6.15 0.23 7.24
C GLU A 50 -5.20 -0.88 7.70
N SER A 51 -5.71 -1.80 8.51
CA SER A 51 -4.98 -2.96 9.03
C SER A 51 -5.91 -4.19 9.12
N PRO A 52 -5.64 -5.30 8.40
CA PRO A 52 -4.60 -5.47 7.38
C PRO A 52 -4.92 -4.71 6.09
N CYS A 53 -3.94 -4.02 5.50
CA CYS A 53 -4.14 -3.30 4.25
C CYS A 53 -4.16 -4.29 3.07
N LEU A 54 -5.27 -4.34 2.33
CA LEU A 54 -5.40 -5.20 1.17
C LEU A 54 -5.53 -4.38 -0.11
N GLY A 55 -4.81 -4.80 -1.15
CA GLY A 55 -4.80 -4.16 -2.46
C GLY A 55 -5.29 -5.10 -3.56
N GLY A 56 -5.87 -4.51 -4.62
CA GLY A 56 -6.17 -5.26 -5.84
C GLY A 56 -4.90 -5.55 -6.65
N ARG A 57 -4.91 -6.64 -7.41
CA ARG A 57 -3.83 -7.01 -8.34
C ARG A 57 -4.37 -7.03 -9.77
N LYS A 58 -3.69 -6.33 -10.69
CA LYS A 58 -4.08 -6.31 -12.11
C LYS A 58 -4.20 -7.73 -12.66
N GLY A 59 -5.34 -8.03 -13.30
CA GLY A 59 -5.61 -9.33 -13.90
C GLY A 59 -5.93 -10.45 -12.91
N ARG A 60 -6.27 -10.13 -11.65
CA ARG A 60 -6.73 -11.09 -10.64
C ARG A 60 -7.94 -10.54 -9.90
N ASP A 61 -8.92 -11.41 -9.68
CA ASP A 61 -10.09 -11.10 -8.87
C ASP A 61 -9.76 -11.31 -7.38
N GLY A 62 -10.24 -10.38 -6.54
CA GLY A 62 -10.05 -10.41 -5.11
C GLY A 62 -8.99 -9.45 -4.59
N LEU A 63 -8.85 -9.44 -3.26
CA LEU A 63 -7.93 -8.58 -2.52
C LEU A 63 -6.75 -9.40 -2.01
N PHE A 64 -5.56 -8.83 -2.11
CA PHE A 64 -4.31 -9.47 -1.72
C PHE A 64 -3.61 -8.67 -0.62
N PRO A 65 -2.85 -9.31 0.28
CA PRO A 65 -2.01 -8.63 1.26
C PRO A 65 -1.14 -7.58 0.60
N ALA A 66 -1.29 -6.31 1.00
CA ALA A 66 -0.46 -5.25 0.47
C ALA A 66 0.98 -5.39 0.97
N THR A 67 1.93 -4.99 0.13
CA THR A 67 3.37 -4.99 0.44
C THR A 67 3.97 -3.59 0.40
N ALA A 68 3.22 -2.59 -0.06
CA ALA A 68 3.64 -1.20 -0.07
C ALA A 68 2.46 -0.21 0.09
N CYS A 69 2.77 0.96 0.66
CA CYS A 69 1.84 2.08 0.75
C CYS A 69 2.17 3.09 -0.34
N ILE A 70 1.15 3.54 -1.07
CA ILE A 70 1.32 4.58 -2.09
C ILE A 70 0.68 5.88 -1.63
N LYS A 71 1.32 7.00 -1.95
CA LYS A 71 0.77 8.34 -1.85
C LYS A 71 0.94 9.00 -3.21
N ILE A 72 -0.17 9.41 -3.81
CA ILE A 72 -0.24 10.16 -5.04
C ILE A 72 -0.70 11.56 -4.67
N ALA A 73 0.07 12.58 -5.05
CA ALA A 73 -0.30 13.97 -4.85
C ALA A 73 -0.10 14.70 -6.18
N GLY A 74 -1.12 15.42 -6.62
CA GLY A 74 -1.12 16.07 -7.93
C GLY A 74 -2.13 17.20 -8.01
N ILE A 75 -2.20 17.81 -9.18
CA ILE A 75 -3.14 18.88 -9.52
C ILE A 75 -3.79 18.49 -10.84
N TYR A 76 -5.11 18.60 -10.95
CA TYR A 76 -5.80 18.41 -12.21
C TYR A 76 -5.41 19.53 -13.19
N ASP A 77 -4.91 19.19 -14.36
CA ASP A 77 -4.45 20.16 -15.35
C ASP A 77 -5.57 21.10 -15.83
N GLU A 78 -6.81 20.59 -15.94
CA GLU A 78 -7.95 21.38 -16.44
C GLU A 78 -8.54 22.33 -15.40
N SER A 79 -8.63 21.91 -14.13
CA SER A 79 -9.34 22.63 -13.08
C SER A 79 -8.42 23.31 -12.06
N GLY A 80 -7.14 22.93 -12.01
CA GLY A 80 -6.19 23.41 -11.00
C GLY A 80 -6.47 22.87 -9.59
N ILE A 81 -7.39 21.91 -9.43
CA ILE A 81 -7.76 21.34 -8.14
C ILE A 81 -6.69 20.34 -7.68
N SER A 82 -6.31 20.41 -6.41
CA SER A 82 -5.38 19.45 -5.81
C SER A 82 -6.04 18.09 -5.53
N LEU A 83 -5.34 17.00 -5.81
CA LEU A 83 -5.75 15.64 -5.49
C LEU A 83 -4.65 14.96 -4.67
N THR A 84 -5.02 14.38 -3.53
CA THR A 84 -4.17 13.47 -2.77
C THR A 84 -4.87 12.13 -2.58
N VAL A 85 -4.22 11.04 -2.98
CA VAL A 85 -4.72 9.67 -2.80
C VAL A 85 -3.67 8.86 -2.05
N ARG A 86 -4.06 8.24 -0.94
CA ARG A 86 -3.26 7.22 -0.26
C ARG A 86 -3.98 5.88 -0.31
N SER A 87 -3.27 4.81 -0.66
CA SER A 87 -3.87 3.48 -0.80
C SER A 87 -2.89 2.37 -0.47
N CYS A 88 -3.44 1.19 -0.15
CA CYS A 88 -2.71 -0.07 -0.17
C CYS A 88 -2.36 -0.42 -1.61
N ALA A 89 -1.16 -0.94 -1.85
CA ALA A 89 -0.84 -1.55 -3.12
C ALA A 89 0.17 -2.71 -2.94
N LEU A 90 0.21 -3.55 -3.96
CA LEU A 90 0.98 -4.79 -3.98
C LEU A 90 2.07 -4.69 -5.06
N ASP A 91 3.32 -4.92 -4.66
CA ASP A 91 4.37 -5.28 -5.60
C ASP A 91 4.21 -6.76 -5.96
N SER A 92 3.86 -7.04 -7.22
CA SER A 92 3.62 -8.40 -7.72
C SER A 92 4.88 -9.06 -8.26
N GLY A 93 6.05 -8.41 -8.17
CA GLY A 93 7.32 -8.96 -8.65
C GLY A 93 7.45 -9.01 -10.18
N THR A 94 6.57 -8.34 -10.92
CA THR A 94 6.53 -8.42 -12.39
C THR A 94 7.64 -7.56 -13.00
N LEU A 95 8.28 -8.06 -14.06
CA LEU A 95 9.39 -7.39 -14.78
C LEU A 95 8.99 -6.06 -15.45
N THR A 96 7.70 -5.73 -15.51
CA THR A 96 7.20 -4.48 -16.11
C THR A 96 6.81 -3.50 -15.02
N THR A 97 7.58 -2.42 -14.89
CA THR A 97 7.25 -1.26 -14.06
C THR A 97 5.84 -0.75 -14.32
N ASP A 98 5.36 -0.80 -15.57
CA ASP A 98 4.05 -0.31 -16.05
C ASP A 98 2.82 -1.06 -15.50
N SER A 99 3.02 -2.17 -14.79
CA SER A 99 1.94 -2.88 -14.09
C SER A 99 1.92 -2.63 -12.58
N GLU A 100 2.92 -1.95 -12.03
CA GLU A 100 3.13 -1.83 -10.59
C GLU A 100 3.46 -0.38 -10.22
N ILE A 101 2.41 0.34 -9.77
CA ILE A 101 2.52 1.72 -9.27
C ILE A 101 3.53 1.86 -8.11
N ILE A 102 3.85 0.77 -7.41
CA ILE A 102 4.86 0.70 -6.35
C ILE A 102 6.28 0.98 -6.85
N ARG A 103 6.56 0.67 -8.14
CA ARG A 103 7.89 0.80 -8.74
C ARG A 103 8.07 2.10 -9.53
N MET A 104 7.04 2.96 -9.57
CA MET A 104 7.09 4.25 -10.24
C MET A 104 7.24 5.39 -9.23
N SER A 105 8.48 5.82 -8.98
CA SER A 105 8.75 7.17 -8.48
C SER A 105 8.82 8.13 -9.66
N HIS A 106 7.68 8.38 -10.32
CA HIS A 106 7.64 9.23 -11.49
C HIS A 106 6.90 10.53 -11.19
N CYS A 107 7.54 11.67 -11.39
CA CYS A 107 6.87 12.95 -11.51
C CYS A 107 6.28 13.02 -12.92
N GLY A 108 5.02 12.63 -13.10
CA GLY A 108 4.34 12.69 -14.39
C GLY A 108 2.82 12.76 -14.22
N GLY A 109 2.13 13.05 -15.32
CA GLY A 109 0.67 13.00 -15.37
C GLY A 109 0.17 11.56 -15.41
N PHE A 110 -0.99 11.32 -14.80
CA PHE A 110 -1.74 10.08 -14.93
C PHE A 110 -3.22 10.43 -15.00
N TYR A 111 -3.99 9.60 -15.68
CA TYR A 111 -5.44 9.77 -15.74
C TYR A 111 -6.08 9.16 -14.50
N PHE A 112 -6.91 9.94 -13.82
CA PHE A 112 -7.71 9.49 -12.68
C PHE A 112 -9.19 9.69 -13.00
N ASP A 113 -9.95 8.60 -13.05
CA ASP A 113 -11.39 8.65 -13.36
C ASP A 113 -11.69 9.40 -14.68
N ASP A 114 -10.94 9.04 -15.73
CA ASP A 114 -10.99 9.63 -17.08
C ASP A 114 -10.61 11.13 -17.17
N LYS A 115 -9.89 11.66 -16.17
CA LYS A 115 -9.41 13.05 -16.12
C LYS A 115 -7.91 13.16 -15.92
#